data_AF-A0A842P3G7-F1
#
_entry.id   AF-A0A842P3G7-F1
#
_cell.length_a   1.000
_cell.length_b   1.000
_cell.length_c   1.000
_cell.angle_alpha   90.00
_cell.angle_beta   90.00
_cell.angle_gamma   90.00
#
_symmetry.space_group_name_H-M   'P 1'
#
loop_
_entity.id
_entity.type
_entity.pdbx_description
1 polymer ?
#
loop_
_entity_poly.entity_id
_entity_poly.type
_entity_poly.pdbx_seq_one_letter_code
_entity_poly.pdbx_strand_id
1 'polypeptide(L)'
;MKLIEKTILSTMYVCEINEKNPTDIIKKKCMLPDNQFNDKIKELIEKNMVNEDRITLTEMGRDSLRIVLAGGVFDIIHPGHIHTLNAAKLLGDVLVVVVATDNTAVKMKKRTPIHSQEQRQELVNSLEVVDLCLIGQENDIFKTVNHVKPQIIALGYDQIHQERYITEGCKKIKLNAKVARLQSPMPESSSSKIEKEYGESIHGI
;
A
#
# COMPACT_ATOMS: atom_id res chain seq x y z
N MET A 1 -2.10 -17.24 13.55
CA MET A 1 -1.01 -16.35 14.01
C MET A 1 -1.56 -15.40 15.06
N LYS A 2 -0.85 -15.19 16.17
CA LYS A 2 -1.27 -14.25 17.23
C LYS A 2 -1.17 -12.81 16.71
N LEU A 3 -2.01 -11.90 17.21
CA LEU A 3 -2.03 -10.50 16.77
C LEU A 3 -0.64 -9.86 16.84
N ILE A 4 0.11 -10.12 17.91
CA ILE A 4 1.44 -9.52 18.12
C ILE A 4 2.49 -10.02 17.12
N GLU A 5 2.47 -11.32 16.78
CA GLU A 5 3.36 -11.90 15.76
C GLU A 5 3.08 -11.23 14.42
N LYS A 6 1.80 -11.07 14.08
CA LYS A 6 1.37 -10.40 12.86
C LYS A 6 1.86 -8.95 12.79
N THR A 7 1.71 -8.20 13.88
CA THR A 7 2.21 -6.82 13.96
C THR A 7 3.73 -6.74 13.79
N ILE A 8 4.48 -7.67 14.38
CA ILE A 8 5.94 -7.77 14.23
C ILE A 8 6.30 -7.98 12.75
N LEU A 9 5.76 -9.03 12.14
CA LEU A 9 6.10 -9.40 10.76
C LEU A 9 5.66 -8.31 9.77
N SER A 10 4.45 -7.77 9.90
CA SER A 10 3.98 -6.67 9.05
C SER A 10 4.86 -5.43 9.17
N THR A 11 5.35 -5.11 10.38
CA THR A 11 6.25 -3.97 10.58
C THR A 11 7.63 -4.23 9.96
N MET A 12 8.19 -5.43 10.13
CA MET A 12 9.45 -5.82 9.48
C MET A 12 9.35 -5.71 7.96
N TYR A 13 8.28 -6.25 7.37
CA TYR A 13 8.02 -6.17 5.93
C TYR A 13 8.01 -4.71 5.42
N VAL A 14 7.26 -3.82 6.09
CA VAL A 14 7.18 -2.40 5.71
C VAL A 14 8.54 -1.70 5.84
N CYS A 15 9.28 -2.01 6.90
CA CYS A 15 10.59 -1.44 7.15
C CYS A 15 11.65 -1.92 6.16
N GLU A 16 11.61 -3.18 5.75
CA GLU A 16 12.50 -3.76 4.76
C GLU A 16 12.36 -3.03 3.40
N ILE A 17 11.13 -2.77 2.97
CA ILE A 17 10.85 -2.01 1.73
C ILE A 17 11.35 -0.55 1.82
N ASN A 18 11.27 0.05 3.00
CA ASN A 18 11.66 1.44 3.24
C ASN A 18 13.12 1.61 3.70
N GLU A 19 13.90 0.53 3.79
CA GLU A 19 15.26 0.54 4.31
C GLU A 19 15.37 1.15 5.74
N LYS A 20 14.38 0.87 6.59
CA LYS A 20 14.31 1.34 7.99
C LYS A 20 14.55 0.20 8.97
N ASN A 21 15.06 0.53 10.17
CA ASN A 21 15.14 -0.44 11.25
C ASN A 21 13.76 -0.63 11.91
N PRO A 22 13.23 -1.86 12.01
CA PRO A 22 11.89 -2.10 12.57
C PRO A 22 11.83 -2.12 14.09
N THR A 23 12.96 -2.23 14.79
CA THR A 23 13.01 -2.54 16.23
C THR A 23 12.21 -1.55 17.08
N ASP A 24 12.49 -0.25 16.95
CA ASP A 24 11.82 0.77 17.77
C ASP A 24 10.33 0.92 17.41
N ILE A 25 10.01 0.73 16.13
CA ILE A 25 8.62 0.79 15.63
C ILE A 25 7.82 -0.38 16.20
N ILE A 26 8.38 -1.59 16.21
CA ILE A 26 7.73 -2.77 16.77
C ILE A 26 7.51 -2.61 18.27
N LYS A 27 8.55 -2.21 19.03
CA LYS A 27 8.45 -2.03 20.48
C LYS A 27 7.35 -1.03 20.82
N LYS A 28 7.29 0.09 20.09
CA LYS A 28 6.24 1.12 20.25
C LYS A 28 4.85 0.58 19.89
N LYS A 29 4.68 -0.07 18.74
CA LYS A 29 3.38 -0.59 18.27
C LYS A 29 2.84 -1.71 19.16
N CYS A 30 3.70 -2.60 19.63
CA CYS A 30 3.30 -3.75 20.43
C CYS A 30 3.27 -3.45 21.95
N MET A 31 3.71 -2.26 22.38
CA MET A 31 3.86 -1.88 23.78
C MET A 31 4.65 -2.93 24.60
N LEU A 32 5.69 -3.51 23.99
CA LEU A 32 6.47 -4.59 24.58
C LEU A 32 7.70 -4.06 25.32
N PRO A 33 7.94 -4.51 26.57
CA PRO A 33 9.25 -4.37 27.20
C PRO A 33 10.34 -5.16 26.45
N ASP A 34 11.60 -4.77 26.61
CA ASP A 34 12.73 -5.34 25.85
C ASP A 34 12.88 -6.86 25.99
N ASN A 35 12.66 -7.42 27.18
CA ASN A 35 12.75 -8.86 27.41
C ASN A 35 11.69 -9.62 26.59
N GLN A 36 10.44 -9.18 26.63
CA GLN A 36 9.34 -9.81 25.89
C GLN A 36 9.52 -9.66 24.38
N PHE A 37 10.03 -8.51 23.91
CA PHE A 37 10.39 -8.33 22.50
C PHE A 37 11.46 -9.34 22.08
N ASN A 38 12.54 -9.48 22.86
CA ASN A 38 13.61 -10.42 22.56
C ASN A 38 13.13 -11.88 22.51
N ASP A 39 12.30 -12.29 23.48
CA ASP A 39 11.72 -13.63 23.51
C ASP A 39 10.82 -13.89 22.29
N LYS A 40 10.01 -12.90 21.89
CA LYS A 40 9.16 -13.01 20.69
C LYS A 40 9.96 -13.14 19.41
N ILE A 41 11.03 -12.36 19.26
CA ILE A 41 11.90 -12.47 18.09
C ILE A 41 12.59 -13.84 18.06
N LYS A 42 13.07 -14.34 19.20
CA LYS A 42 13.68 -15.67 19.28
C LYS A 42 12.68 -16.77 18.85
N GLU A 43 11.44 -16.70 19.33
CA GLU A 43 10.36 -17.62 18.94
C GLU A 43 10.09 -17.57 17.42
N LEU A 44 10.13 -16.39 16.80
CA LEU A 44 9.91 -16.22 15.36
C LEU A 44 11.10 -16.71 14.52
N ILE A 45 12.33 -16.62 15.03
CA ILE A 45 13.52 -17.22 14.41
C ILE A 45 13.43 -18.75 14.46
N GLU A 46 13.07 -19.33 15.61
CA GLU A 46 12.86 -20.77 15.78
C GLU A 46 11.75 -21.31 14.85
N LYS A 47 10.74 -20.49 14.56
CA LYS A 47 9.68 -20.78 13.57
C LYS A 47 10.09 -20.53 12.12
N ASN A 48 11.34 -20.13 11.86
CA ASN A 48 11.87 -19.77 10.55
C ASN A 48 11.06 -18.65 9.85
N MET A 49 10.55 -17.66 10.61
CA MET A 49 9.80 -16.51 10.08
C MET A 49 10.64 -15.23 10.03
N VAL A 50 11.64 -15.11 10.90
CA VAL A 50 12.56 -13.97 10.99
C VAL A 50 13.98 -14.48 10.83
N ASN A 51 14.84 -13.74 10.12
CA ASN A 51 16.24 -14.12 9.95
C ASN A 51 17.05 -13.91 11.24
N GLU A 52 18.24 -14.50 11.30
CA GLU A 52 19.16 -14.36 12.44
C GLU A 52 19.63 -12.91 12.69
N ASP A 53 19.51 -12.02 11.70
CA ASP A 53 19.76 -10.58 11.87
C ASP A 53 18.68 -9.87 12.72
N ARG A 54 17.60 -10.58 13.07
CA ARG A 54 16.49 -10.16 13.94
C ARG A 54 15.64 -9.02 13.38
N ILE A 55 15.90 -8.55 12.17
CA ILE A 55 15.26 -7.36 11.59
C ILE A 55 14.66 -7.59 10.21
N THR A 56 15.05 -8.67 9.51
CA THR A 56 14.47 -9.02 8.20
C THR A 56 13.66 -10.31 8.26
N LEU A 57 12.75 -10.48 7.30
CA LEU A 57 11.91 -11.66 7.20
C LEU A 57 12.57 -12.77 6.37
N THR A 58 12.32 -14.01 6.74
CA THR A 58 12.53 -15.13 5.80
C THR A 58 11.45 -15.11 4.72
N GLU A 59 11.62 -15.89 3.65
CA GLU A 59 10.56 -16.11 2.65
C GLU A 59 9.28 -16.64 3.29
N MET A 60 9.40 -17.59 4.24
CA MET A 60 8.26 -18.15 4.97
C MET A 60 7.56 -17.10 5.84
N GLY A 61 8.31 -16.24 6.54
CA GLY A 61 7.73 -15.16 7.34
C GLY A 61 6.99 -14.14 6.48
N ARG A 62 7.60 -13.77 5.34
CA ARG A 62 6.99 -12.89 4.35
C ARG A 62 5.73 -13.49 3.72
N ASP A 63 5.73 -14.77 3.39
CA ASP A 63 4.58 -15.46 2.79
C ASP A 63 3.47 -15.81 3.79
N SER A 64 3.76 -15.75 5.09
CA SER A 64 2.73 -15.81 6.13
C SER A 64 1.84 -14.56 6.18
N LEU A 65 2.27 -13.47 5.55
CA LEU A 65 1.52 -12.22 5.44
C LEU A 65 0.72 -12.17 4.13
N ARG A 66 -0.50 -11.63 4.24
CA ARG A 66 -1.29 -11.27 3.08
C ARG A 66 -1.09 -9.80 2.74
N ILE A 67 -0.24 -9.53 1.76
CA ILE A 67 0.04 -8.18 1.29
C ILE A 67 -0.97 -7.77 0.21
N VAL A 68 -1.60 -6.61 0.40
CA VAL A 68 -2.50 -5.98 -0.56
C VAL A 68 -1.80 -4.76 -1.18
N LEU A 69 -1.85 -4.66 -2.50
CA LEU A 69 -1.37 -3.52 -3.26
C LEU A 69 -2.56 -2.78 -3.88
N ALA A 70 -2.67 -1.48 -3.62
CA ALA A 70 -3.59 -0.59 -4.34
C ALA A 70 -2.78 0.49 -5.05
N GLY A 71 -3.31 1.06 -6.14
CA GLY A 71 -2.62 2.10 -6.88
C GLY A 71 -3.57 3.14 -7.47
N GLY A 72 -3.10 4.38 -7.57
CA GLY A 72 -3.92 5.49 -8.06
C GLY A 72 -3.14 6.80 -8.15
N VAL A 73 -3.79 7.85 -8.66
CA VAL A 73 -3.19 9.19 -8.71
C VAL A 73 -3.27 9.85 -7.34
N PHE A 74 -4.42 9.79 -6.66
CA PHE A 74 -4.65 10.41 -5.34
C PHE A 74 -4.35 11.91 -5.30
N ASP A 75 -4.79 12.65 -6.34
CA ASP A 75 -4.54 14.09 -6.47
C ASP A 75 -5.24 14.90 -5.38
N ILE A 76 -6.56 14.71 -5.23
CA ILE A 76 -7.33 15.23 -4.08
C ILE A 76 -7.94 14.04 -3.35
N ILE A 77 -7.60 13.85 -2.07
CA ILE A 77 -8.21 12.82 -1.23
C ILE A 77 -9.68 13.18 -0.95
N HIS A 78 -10.56 12.19 -1.09
CA HIS A 78 -12.00 12.34 -0.89
C HIS A 78 -12.58 11.03 -0.35
N PRO A 79 -13.84 11.01 0.15
CA PRO A 79 -14.43 9.82 0.78
C PRO A 79 -14.37 8.55 -0.07
N GLY A 80 -14.54 8.66 -1.39
CA GLY A 80 -14.36 7.53 -2.31
C GLY A 80 -13.00 6.82 -2.19
N HIS A 81 -11.90 7.56 -2.04
CA HIS A 81 -10.57 6.97 -1.78
C HIS A 81 -10.53 6.29 -0.42
N ILE A 82 -11.06 6.93 0.63
CA ILE A 82 -11.06 6.38 1.99
C ILE A 82 -11.83 5.05 2.05
N HIS A 83 -13.03 4.99 1.48
CA HIS A 83 -13.81 3.75 1.42
C HIS A 83 -13.10 2.64 0.65
N THR A 84 -12.48 2.99 -0.49
CA THR A 84 -11.74 2.03 -1.31
C THR A 84 -10.52 1.48 -0.56
N LEU A 85 -9.72 2.35 0.07
CA LEU A 85 -8.53 1.93 0.83
C LEU A 85 -8.91 1.12 2.08
N ASN A 86 -9.98 1.49 2.78
CA ASN A 86 -10.52 0.71 3.90
C ASN A 86 -10.93 -0.69 3.44
N ALA A 87 -11.67 -0.80 2.33
CA ALA A 87 -12.03 -2.10 1.76
C ALA A 87 -10.79 -2.90 1.32
N ALA A 88 -9.76 -2.24 0.78
CA ALA A 88 -8.50 -2.88 0.42
C ALA A 88 -7.78 -3.46 1.65
N LYS A 89 -7.66 -2.71 2.75
CA LYS A 89 -7.02 -3.16 3.98
C LYS A 89 -7.69 -4.40 4.56
N LEU A 90 -9.02 -4.49 4.49
CA LEU A 90 -9.77 -5.67 4.97
C LEU A 90 -9.42 -6.96 4.21
N LEU A 91 -8.83 -6.87 3.02
CA LEU A 91 -8.42 -8.05 2.26
C LEU A 91 -7.15 -8.69 2.79
N GLY A 92 -6.36 -8.01 3.63
CA GLY A 92 -5.08 -8.55 4.11
C GLY A 92 -4.52 -7.88 5.36
N ASP A 93 -3.21 -8.03 5.51
CA ASP A 93 -2.48 -7.73 6.74
C ASP A 93 -1.74 -6.42 6.61
N VAL A 94 -1.23 -6.15 5.40
CA VAL A 94 -0.52 -4.94 5.01
C VAL A 94 -1.16 -4.39 3.75
N LEU A 95 -1.50 -3.11 3.75
CA LEU A 95 -1.90 -2.33 2.60
C LEU A 95 -0.75 -1.43 2.17
N VAL A 96 -0.16 -1.75 1.03
CA VAL A 96 0.78 -0.89 0.32
C VAL A 96 0.00 -0.12 -0.75
N VAL A 97 0.12 1.20 -0.74
CA VAL A 97 -0.48 2.07 -1.75
C VAL A 97 0.61 2.65 -2.65
N VAL A 98 0.38 2.64 -3.95
CA VAL A 98 1.29 3.24 -4.93
C VAL A 98 0.64 4.49 -5.54
N VAL A 99 1.26 5.64 -5.30
CA VAL A 99 0.89 6.87 -6.02
C VAL A 99 1.55 6.88 -7.38
N ALA A 100 0.77 7.17 -8.42
CA ALA A 100 1.29 7.33 -9.77
C ALA A 100 2.31 8.47 -9.82
N THR A 101 3.33 8.35 -10.66
CA THR A 101 4.25 9.47 -10.94
C THR A 101 3.52 10.62 -11.61
N ASP A 102 4.09 11.82 -11.58
CA ASP A 102 3.46 12.98 -12.24
C ASP A 102 3.25 12.75 -13.74
N ASN A 103 4.23 12.16 -14.44
CA ASN A 103 4.09 11.83 -15.86
C ASN A 103 2.99 10.77 -16.11
N THR A 104 2.90 9.76 -15.24
CA THR A 104 1.86 8.74 -15.34
C THR A 104 0.49 9.35 -15.10
N ALA A 105 0.36 10.24 -14.11
CA ALA A 105 -0.87 10.93 -13.81
C ALA A 105 -1.33 11.81 -14.99
N VAL A 106 -0.42 12.57 -15.61
CA VAL A 106 -0.70 13.37 -16.82
C VAL A 106 -1.20 12.50 -17.96
N LYS A 107 -0.53 11.36 -18.24
CA LYS A 107 -0.96 10.42 -19.29
C LYS A 107 -2.35 9.84 -19.02
N MET A 108 -2.65 9.51 -17.77
CA MET A 108 -3.92 8.90 -17.37
C MET A 108 -5.09 9.89 -17.34
N LYS A 109 -4.87 11.09 -16.81
CA LYS A 109 -5.94 12.08 -16.55
C LYS A 109 -6.01 13.17 -17.60
N LYS A 110 -5.03 13.26 -18.52
CA LYS A 110 -4.89 14.31 -19.54
C LYS A 110 -4.90 15.73 -18.95
N ARG A 111 -4.45 15.86 -17.70
CA ARG A 111 -4.25 17.12 -16.99
C ARG A 111 -3.08 17.00 -16.03
N THR A 112 -2.46 18.13 -15.71
CA THR A 112 -1.46 18.19 -14.63
C THR A 112 -2.15 17.97 -13.29
N PRO A 113 -1.60 17.12 -12.40
CA PRO A 113 -2.03 17.04 -11.01
C PRO A 113 -1.86 18.39 -10.30
N ILE A 114 -2.67 18.64 -9.27
CA ILE A 114 -2.54 19.81 -8.41
C ILE A 114 -1.34 19.62 -7.47
N HIS A 115 -1.21 18.41 -6.92
CA HIS A 115 -0.13 18.04 -6.01
C HIS A 115 0.95 17.22 -6.72
N SER A 116 2.23 17.48 -6.40
CA SER A 116 3.34 16.64 -6.87
C SER A 116 3.19 15.21 -6.37
N GLN A 117 3.87 14.25 -7.00
CA GLN A 117 3.86 12.86 -6.56
C GLN A 117 4.34 12.67 -5.11
N GLU A 118 5.29 13.48 -4.63
CA GLU A 118 5.78 13.45 -3.25
C GLU A 118 4.70 13.97 -2.28
N GLN A 119 4.02 15.06 -2.63
CA GLN A 119 2.92 15.59 -1.82
C GLN A 119 1.75 14.59 -1.76
N ARG A 120 1.41 13.95 -2.88
CA ARG A 120 0.39 12.90 -2.93
C ARG A 120 0.81 11.68 -2.11
N GLN A 121 2.08 11.29 -2.16
CA GLN A 121 2.62 10.22 -1.32
C GLN A 121 2.48 10.56 0.16
N GLU A 122 2.88 11.76 0.57
CA GLU A 122 2.79 12.23 1.95
C GLU A 122 1.34 12.19 2.46
N LEU A 123 0.40 12.75 1.68
CA LEU A 123 -1.02 12.73 2.01
C LEU A 123 -1.55 11.30 2.17
N VAL A 124 -1.27 10.41 1.22
CA VAL A 124 -1.72 9.01 1.29
C VAL A 124 -1.08 8.26 2.44
N ASN A 125 0.21 8.50 2.73
CA ASN A 125 0.93 7.86 3.83
C ASN A 125 0.46 8.33 5.22
N SER A 126 -0.23 9.47 5.30
CA SER A 126 -0.85 9.97 6.54
C SER A 126 -2.16 9.27 6.90
N LEU A 127 -2.75 8.51 5.97
CA LEU A 127 -3.99 7.79 6.20
C LEU A 127 -3.75 6.57 7.09
N GLU A 128 -4.50 6.47 8.20
CA GLU A 128 -4.36 5.38 9.18
C GLU A 128 -4.44 3.98 8.56
N VAL A 129 -5.25 3.82 7.51
CA VAL A 129 -5.46 2.53 6.86
C VAL A 129 -4.29 2.07 5.99
N VAL A 130 -3.37 2.98 5.65
CA VAL A 130 -2.23 2.74 4.76
C VAL A 130 -1.00 2.41 5.60
N ASP A 131 -0.44 1.20 5.43
CA ASP A 131 0.78 0.84 6.15
C ASP A 131 2.04 1.40 5.48
N LEU A 132 1.97 1.60 4.15
CA LEU A 132 3.07 2.11 3.34
C LEU A 132 2.55 2.77 2.06
N CYS A 133 2.96 4.00 1.79
CA CYS A 133 2.79 4.62 0.48
C CYS A 133 4.12 4.72 -0.28
N LEU A 134 4.15 4.27 -1.53
CA LEU A 134 5.30 4.36 -2.44
C LEU A 134 4.95 5.21 -3.67
N ILE A 135 5.95 5.84 -4.28
CA ILE A 135 5.83 6.40 -5.62
C ILE A 135 6.04 5.27 -6.64
N GLY A 136 5.17 5.20 -7.64
CA GLY A 136 5.26 4.21 -8.72
C GLY A 136 6.51 4.39 -9.58
N GLN A 137 6.87 3.34 -10.32
CA GLN A 137 7.99 3.42 -11.26
C GLN A 137 7.51 3.78 -12.67
N GLU A 138 8.22 4.72 -13.30
CA GLU A 138 7.90 5.22 -14.63
C GLU A 138 7.85 4.10 -15.68
N ASN A 139 6.86 4.19 -16.57
CA ASN A 139 6.65 3.34 -17.74
C ASN A 139 6.44 1.83 -17.50
N ASP A 140 6.64 1.32 -16.27
CA ASP A 140 6.44 -0.09 -15.95
C ASP A 140 5.99 -0.29 -14.49
N ILE A 141 4.68 -0.40 -14.31
CA ILE A 141 4.08 -0.67 -12.99
C ILE A 141 4.53 -2.02 -12.41
N PHE A 142 4.93 -2.98 -13.25
CA PHE A 142 5.27 -4.32 -12.78
C PHE A 142 6.60 -4.37 -12.06
N LYS A 143 7.46 -3.36 -12.22
CA LYS A 143 8.64 -3.24 -11.36
C LYS A 143 8.25 -2.95 -9.91
N THR A 144 7.28 -2.05 -9.69
CA THR A 144 6.72 -1.81 -8.34
C THR A 144 6.01 -3.06 -7.83
N VAL A 145 5.21 -3.73 -8.66
CA VAL A 145 4.56 -5.00 -8.28
C VAL A 145 5.59 -6.06 -7.89
N ASN A 146 6.69 -6.19 -8.62
CA ASN A 146 7.75 -7.16 -8.34
C ASN A 146 8.57 -6.79 -7.10
N HIS A 147 8.69 -5.50 -6.78
CA HIS A 147 9.32 -5.03 -5.55
C HIS A 147 8.46 -5.35 -4.31
N VAL A 148 7.14 -5.13 -4.40
CA VAL A 148 6.19 -5.38 -3.30
C VAL A 148 5.83 -6.87 -3.15
N LYS A 149 5.77 -7.61 -4.27
CA LYS A 149 5.31 -9.01 -4.39
C LYS A 149 3.92 -9.30 -3.78
N PRO A 150 2.89 -8.49 -4.01
CA PRO A 150 1.62 -8.61 -3.29
C PRO A 150 0.90 -9.95 -3.54
N GLN A 151 0.15 -10.42 -2.54
CA GLN A 151 -0.79 -11.54 -2.67
C GLN A 151 -2.07 -11.09 -3.37
N ILE A 152 -2.45 -9.83 -3.18
CA ILE A 152 -3.67 -9.24 -3.74
C ILE A 152 -3.36 -7.89 -4.36
N ILE A 153 -3.82 -7.65 -5.59
CA ILE A 153 -3.86 -6.34 -6.21
C ILE A 153 -5.31 -5.86 -6.21
N ALA A 154 -5.58 -4.82 -5.45
CA ALA A 154 -6.89 -4.19 -5.31
C ALA A 154 -7.08 -3.11 -6.38
N LEU A 155 -8.14 -3.22 -7.16
CA LEU A 155 -8.53 -2.26 -8.19
C LEU A 155 -9.80 -1.53 -7.74
N GLY A 156 -9.84 -0.22 -7.95
CA GLY A 156 -11.05 0.58 -7.81
C GLY A 156 -12.13 0.20 -8.84
N TYR A 157 -13.37 0.57 -8.54
CA TYR A 157 -14.53 0.29 -9.39
C TYR A 157 -14.40 0.90 -10.80
N ASP A 158 -13.70 2.03 -10.92
CA ASP A 158 -13.46 2.78 -12.17
C ASP A 158 -12.35 2.17 -13.04
N GLN A 159 -11.57 1.21 -12.52
CA GLN A 159 -10.45 0.57 -13.23
C GLN A 159 -10.88 -0.68 -14.01
N ILE A 160 -12.01 -0.62 -14.71
CA ILE A 160 -12.68 -1.79 -15.34
C ILE A 160 -11.72 -2.53 -16.28
N HIS A 161 -10.99 -1.80 -17.12
CA HIS A 161 -10.14 -2.38 -18.16
C HIS A 161 -8.73 -2.82 -17.71
N GLN A 162 -8.39 -2.68 -16.41
CA GLN A 162 -7.02 -2.95 -15.94
C GLN A 162 -6.80 -4.41 -15.53
N GLU A 163 -7.86 -5.14 -15.19
CA GLU A 163 -7.75 -6.49 -14.61
C GLU A 163 -7.02 -7.49 -15.51
N ARG A 164 -7.33 -7.51 -16.81
CA ARG A 164 -6.62 -8.37 -17.78
C ARG A 164 -5.14 -7.98 -17.89
N TYR A 165 -4.84 -6.69 -17.97
CA TYR A 165 -3.47 -6.19 -18.06
C TYR A 165 -2.64 -6.57 -16.84
N ILE A 166 -3.19 -6.38 -15.64
CA ILE A 166 -2.55 -6.76 -14.37
C ILE A 166 -2.34 -8.27 -14.31
N THR A 167 -3.37 -9.06 -14.59
CA THR A 167 -3.30 -10.53 -14.53
C THR A 167 -2.23 -11.07 -15.47
N GLU A 168 -2.19 -10.59 -16.72
CA GLU A 168 -1.19 -11.02 -17.70
C GLU A 168 0.23 -10.56 -17.33
N GLY A 169 0.39 -9.35 -16.79
CA GLY A 169 1.71 -8.91 -16.33
C GLY A 169 2.21 -9.66 -15.10
N CYS A 170 1.34 -9.98 -14.13
CA CYS A 170 1.69 -10.85 -13.01
C CYS A 170 2.18 -12.24 -13.47
N LYS A 171 1.52 -12.84 -14.47
CA LYS A 171 2.00 -14.09 -15.09
C LYS A 171 3.39 -13.96 -15.69
N LYS A 172 3.68 -12.86 -16.40
CA LYS A 172 5.00 -12.61 -17.02
C LYS A 172 6.13 -12.53 -15.99
N ILE A 173 5.87 -11.91 -14.84
CA ILE A 173 6.84 -11.83 -13.73
C ILE A 173 6.77 -13.04 -12.78
N LYS A 174 6.02 -14.09 -13.13
CA LYS A 174 5.81 -15.30 -12.33
C LYS A 174 5.29 -15.03 -10.91
N LEU A 175 4.49 -13.98 -10.74
CA LEU A 175 3.85 -13.63 -9.47
C LEU A 175 2.41 -14.14 -9.44
N ASN A 176 2.08 -14.94 -8.43
CA ASN A 176 0.72 -15.46 -8.21
C ASN A 176 -0.12 -14.49 -7.36
N ALA A 177 -0.40 -13.31 -7.89
CA ALA A 177 -1.26 -12.31 -7.24
C ALA A 177 -2.72 -12.47 -7.68
N LYS A 178 -3.66 -12.38 -6.73
CA LYS A 178 -5.10 -12.32 -7.03
C LYS A 178 -5.50 -10.87 -7.30
N VAL A 179 -6.30 -10.63 -8.34
CA VAL A 179 -6.90 -9.32 -8.58
C VAL A 179 -8.25 -9.25 -7.87
N ALA A 180 -8.46 -8.22 -7.06
CA ALA A 180 -9.72 -7.97 -6.36
C ALA A 180 -10.27 -6.61 -6.78
N ARG A 181 -11.51 -6.58 -7.28
CA ARG A 181 -12.20 -5.33 -7.61
C ARG A 181 -13.02 -4.86 -6.43
N LEU A 182 -12.73 -3.65 -5.97
CA LEU A 182 -13.42 -3.02 -4.86
C LEU A 182 -14.57 -2.16 -5.38
N GLN A 183 -15.71 -2.26 -4.71
CA GLN A 183 -16.83 -1.34 -4.93
C GLN A 183 -16.63 -0.10 -4.05
N SER A 184 -17.00 1.08 -4.57
CA SER A 184 -17.09 2.29 -3.76
C SER A 184 -18.57 2.57 -3.46
N PRO A 185 -18.95 2.82 -2.19
CA PRO A 185 -20.30 3.27 -1.86
C PRO A 185 -20.56 4.70 -2.35
N MET A 186 -19.53 5.43 -2.80
CA MET A 186 -19.63 6.77 -3.36
C MET A 186 -18.93 6.84 -4.74
N PRO A 187 -19.50 6.23 -5.79
CA PRO A 187 -18.89 6.21 -7.12
C PRO A 187 -18.92 7.57 -7.84
N GLU A 188 -19.73 8.51 -7.35
CA GLU A 188 -19.87 9.85 -7.93
C GLU A 188 -18.85 10.87 -7.38
N SER A 189 -18.08 10.50 -6.36
CA SER A 189 -17.05 11.37 -5.76
C SER A 189 -15.72 11.18 -6.49
N SER A 190 -15.23 12.24 -7.14
CA SER A 190 -13.93 12.23 -7.82
C SER A 190 -13.22 13.59 -7.70
N SER A 191 -11.88 13.61 -7.79
CA SER A 191 -11.10 14.86 -7.76
C SER A 191 -11.53 15.83 -8.87
N SER A 192 -11.84 15.33 -10.07
CA SER A 192 -12.32 16.15 -11.19
C SER A 192 -13.65 16.84 -10.91
N LYS A 193 -14.55 16.21 -10.13
CA LYS A 193 -15.83 16.81 -9.77
C LYS A 193 -15.66 17.91 -8.73
N ILE A 194 -14.82 17.68 -7.71
CA ILE A 194 -14.47 18.68 -6.70
C ILE A 194 -13.83 19.91 -7.36
N GLU A 195 -12.88 19.69 -8.27
CA GLU A 195 -12.22 20.75 -9.02
C GLU A 195 -13.22 21.56 -9.87
N LYS A 196 -14.14 20.89 -10.55
CA LYS A 196 -15.19 21.55 -11.35
C LYS A 196 -16.19 22.33 -10.49
N GLU A 197 -16.58 21.80 -9.33
CA GLU A 197 -17.59 22.42 -8.47
C GLU A 197 -17.05 23.61 -7.68
N TYR A 198 -15.77 23.56 -7.26
CA TYR A 198 -15.23 24.54 -6.32
C TYR A 198 -14.04 25.33 -6.86
N GLY A 199 -13.43 24.96 -8.00
CA GLY A 199 -12.17 25.52 -8.49
C GLY A 199 -12.15 27.05 -8.68
N GLU A 200 -13.26 27.65 -9.11
CA GLU A 200 -13.38 29.13 -9.25
C GLU A 200 -13.87 29.81 -7.96
N SER A 201 -14.38 29.05 -6.99
CA SER A 201 -15.04 29.58 -5.78
C SER A 201 -14.11 29.66 -4.56
N ILE A 202 -12.87 29.18 -4.65
CA ILE A 202 -11.93 29.15 -3.49
C ILE A 202 -11.38 30.55 -3.14
N HIS A 203 -11.55 31.55 -4.02
CA HIS A 203 -11.15 32.95 -3.76
C HIS A 203 -12.28 33.86 -3.27
N GLY A 204 -13.34 33.29 -2.68
CA GLY A 204 -14.46 34.03 -2.11
C GLY A 204 -14.39 34.29 -0.60
N ILE A 205 -13.21 34.57 -0.03
CA ILE A 205 -13.06 35.07 1.35
C ILE A 205 -12.09 36.25 1.33
#